data_AF-A0A2Z6MXC0-F1
#
_entry.id   AF-A0A2Z6MXC0-F1
#
_cell.length_a   1.000
_cell.length_b   1.000
_cell.length_c   1.000
_cell.angle_alpha   90.00
_cell.angle_beta   90.00
_cell.angle_gamma   90.00
#
_symmetry.space_group_name_H-M   'P 1'
#
loop_
_entity.id
_entity.type
_entity.pdbx_description
1 polymer ?
#
loop_
_entity_poly.entity_id
_entity_poly.type
_entity_poly.pdbx_seq_one_letter_code
_entity_poly.pdbx_strand_id
1 'polypeptide(L)' 'MGWLQSLFSPIKKVWLKMNSTQKKRRGLYILYEDVKSCPYEDVHVLWSILVESHSPSLPSKK' A
#
# COMPACT_ATOMS: atom_id res chain seq x y z
N MET A 1 0.12 29.96 -24.47
CA MET A 1 -0.40 28.57 -24.41
C MET A 1 0.35 27.73 -23.35
N GLY A 2 0.22 28.04 -22.05
CA GLY A 2 0.92 27.33 -20.96
C GLY A 2 0.05 26.99 -19.74
N TRP A 3 -1.19 27.49 -19.70
CA TRP A 3 -2.09 27.34 -18.55
C TRP A 3 -2.57 25.89 -18.36
N LEU A 4 -2.80 25.15 -19.45
CA LEU A 4 -3.20 23.74 -19.38
C LEU A 4 -2.13 22.85 -18.74
N GLN A 5 -0.84 23.09 -19.01
CA GLN A 5 0.25 22.29 -18.43
C GLN A 5 0.34 22.47 -16.89
N SER A 6 0.02 23.67 -16.39
CA SER A 6 -0.05 23.95 -14.95
C SER A 6 -1.15 23.14 -14.26
N LEU A 7 -2.31 22.97 -14.90
CA LEU A 7 -3.44 22.20 -14.35
C LEU A 7 -3.24 20.68 -14.42
N PHE A 8 -2.55 20.16 -15.44
CA PHE A 8 -2.26 18.72 -15.56
C PHE A 8 -1.14 18.23 -14.64
N SER A 9 -0.22 19.11 -14.22
CA SER A 9 0.90 18.77 -13.33
C SER A 9 0.48 18.22 -11.95
N PRO A 10 -0.42 18.88 -11.19
CA PRO A 10 -0.89 18.35 -9.90
C PRO A 10 -1.69 17.05 -10.08
N ILE A 11 -2.47 16.92 -11.16
CA ILE A 11 -3.24 15.70 -11.46
C ILE A 11 -2.30 14.52 -11.71
N LYS A 12 -1.23 14.70 -12.50
CA LYS A 12 -0.20 13.66 -12.72
C LYS A 12 0.45 13.22 -11.41
N LYS A 13 0.77 14.15 -10.50
CA LYS A 13 1.35 13.82 -9.19
C LYS A 13 0.40 12.97 -8.33
N VAL A 14 -0.88 13.34 -8.28
CA VAL A 14 -1.90 12.58 -7.54
C VAL A 14 -2.10 11.20 -8.16
N TRP A 15 -2.12 11.11 -9.49
CA TRP A 15 -2.28 9.85 -10.21
C TRP A 15 -1.10 8.89 -9.97
N LEU A 16 0.14 9.39 -9.97
CA LEU A 16 1.32 8.60 -9.61
C LEU A 16 1.27 8.12 -8.17
N LYS A 17 0.88 8.97 -7.22
CA LYS A 17 0.73 8.61 -5.80
C LYS A 17 -0.33 7.52 -5.61
N MET A 18 -1.49 7.67 -6.24
CA MET A 18 -2.58 6.70 -6.15
C MET A 18 -2.22 5.36 -6.80
N ASN A 19 -1.59 5.38 -7.98
CA ASN A 19 -1.09 4.15 -8.63
C ASN A 19 -0.01 3.44 -7.81
N SER A 20 0.88 4.20 -7.15
CA SER A 20 1.87 3.62 -6.24
C SER A 20 1.19 2.91 -5.06
N THR A 21 0.20 3.54 -4.44
CA THR A 21 -0.58 2.92 -3.35
C THR A 21 -1.35 1.68 -3.83
N GLN A 22 -1.96 1.74 -5.02
CA GLN A 22 -2.68 0.60 -5.62
C GLN A 22 -1.74 -0.57 -5.92
N LYS A 23 -0.55 -0.29 -6.47
CA LYS A 23 0.49 -1.33 -6.70
C LYS A 23 0.95 -1.96 -5.40
N LYS A 24 1.16 -1.17 -4.33
CA LYS A 24 1.50 -1.69 -3.01
C LYS A 24 0.39 -2.59 -2.44
N ARG A 25 -0.87 -2.17 -2.53
CA ARG A 25 -2.02 -2.99 -2.08
C ARG A 25 -2.14 -4.29 -2.85
N ARG A 26 -1.96 -4.27 -4.17
CA ARG A 26 -1.99 -5.48 -5.00
C ARG A 26 -0.84 -6.43 -4.68
N GLY A 27 0.37 -5.91 -4.47
CA GLY A 27 1.52 -6.71 -4.04
C GLY A 27 1.30 -7.38 -2.69
N LEU A 28 0.72 -6.65 -1.73
CA LEU A 28 0.39 -7.19 -0.41
C LEU A 28 -0.68 -8.29 -0.49
N TYR A 29 -1.67 -8.15 -1.37
CA TYR A 29 -2.68 -9.18 -1.60
C TYR A 29 -2.09 -10.47 -2.19
N ILE A 30 -1.16 -10.36 -3.16
CA ILE A 30 -0.49 -11.54 -3.71
C ILE A 30 0.32 -12.25 -2.61
N LEU A 31 1.08 -11.49 -1.83
CA LEU A 31 1.87 -12.04 -0.72
C LEU A 31 0.98 -12.71 0.35
N TYR A 32 -0.21 -12.16 0.61
CA TYR A 32 -1.18 -12.77 1.51
C TYR A 32 -1.61 -14.17 1.03
N GLU A 33 -1.91 -14.32 -0.25
CA GLU A 33 -2.30 -15.63 -0.82
C GLU A 33 -1.14 -16.64 -0.74
N ASP A 34 0.09 -16.20 -1.01
CA ASP A 34 1.29 -17.04 -0.88
C ASP A 34 1.49 -17.50 0.58
N VAL A 35 1.42 -16.58 1.54
CA VAL A 35 1.52 -16.87 2.99
C VAL A 35 0.43 -17.85 3.43
N LYS A 36 -0.82 -17.64 3.01
CA LYS A 36 -1.95 -18.49 3.37
C LYS A 36 -1.75 -19.95 2.94
N SER A 37 -1.10 -20.17 1.79
CA SER A 37 -0.78 -21.52 1.30
C SER A 37 0.44 -22.15 1.97
N CYS A 38 1.21 -21.37 2.72
CA CYS A 38 2.45 -21.81 3.33
C CYS A 38 2.20 -22.62 4.62
N PRO A 39 2.79 -23.82 4.77
CA PRO A 39 2.58 -24.65 5.95
C PRO A 39 3.40 -24.21 7.17
N TYR A 40 4.38 -23.32 6.99
CA TYR A 40 5.31 -22.95 8.05
C TYR A 40 4.76 -21.82 8.92
N GLU A 41 4.79 -22.03 10.24
CA GLU A 41 4.26 -21.09 11.24
C GLU A 41 5.05 -19.77 11.28
N ASP A 42 6.36 -19.82 11.12
CA ASP A 42 7.26 -18.64 11.12
C ASP A 42 6.89 -17.64 10.01
N VAL A 43 6.45 -18.12 8.84
CA VAL A 43 5.96 -17.28 7.74
C VAL A 43 4.68 -16.53 8.13
N HIS A 44 3.78 -17.16 8.88
CA HIS A 44 2.56 -16.50 9.40
C HIS A 44 2.88 -15.47 10.50
N VAL A 45 3.90 -15.73 11.33
CA VAL A 45 4.40 -14.76 12.31
C VAL A 45 5.01 -13.55 11.61
N LEU A 46 5.86 -13.76 10.60
CA LEU A 46 6.44 -12.68 9.79
C LEU A 46 5.35 -11.84 9.11
N TRP A 47 4.32 -12.47 8.58
CA TRP A 47 3.15 -11.78 8.02
C TRP A 47 2.43 -10.93 9.07
N SER A 48 2.25 -11.45 10.28
CA SER A 48 1.59 -10.71 11.37
C SER A 48 2.38 -9.45 11.76
N ILE A 49 3.72 -9.55 11.85
CA ILE A 49 4.61 -8.41 12.09
C ILE A 49 4.49 -7.38 10.96
N LEU A 50 4.48 -7.83 9.70
CA LEU A 50 4.35 -6.96 8.54
C LEU A 50 3.01 -6.18 8.57
N VAL A 51 1.90 -6.86 8.83
CA VAL A 51 0.56 -6.23 8.89
C VAL A 51 0.49 -5.21 10.02
N GLU A 52 1.00 -5.56 11.22
CA GLU A 52 1.04 -4.66 12.37
C GLU A 52 1.83 -3.38 12.03
N SER A 53 2.99 -3.51 11.38
CA SER A 53 3.85 -2.37 11.01
C SER A 53 3.24 -1.42 9.97
N HIS A 54 2.32 -1.93 9.14
CA HIS A 54 1.66 -1.17 8.07
C HIS A 54 0.31 -0.60 8.49
N SER A 55 -0.17 -0.92 9.68
CA SER A 55 -1.36 -0.28 10.24
C SER A 55 -1.07 1.22 10.40
N PRO A 56 -1.79 2.12 9.69
CA PRO A 56 -1.66 3.54 9.97
C PRO A 56 -2.11 3.71 11.41
N SER A 57 -1.25 4.28 12.26
CA SER A 57 -1.61 4.60 13.64
C SER A 57 -2.92 5.36 13.62
N LEU A 58 -4.00 4.70 14.03
CA LEU A 58 -5.28 5.36 14.21
C LEU A 58 -4.98 6.51 15.19
N PRO A 59 -5.33 7.76 14.88
CA PRO A 59 -5.13 8.84 15.82
C PRO A 59 -5.86 8.45 17.09
N SER A 60 -5.10 8.21 18.16
CA SER A 60 -5.62 7.91 19.48
C SER A 60 -6.63 9.02 19.80
N LYS A 61 -7.91 8.67 19.77
CA LYS A 61 -9.00 9.56 20.20
C LYS A 61 -8.77 9.79 21.69
N LYS A 62 -8.15 10.94 21.98
CA LYS A 62 -8.00 11.49 23.33
C LYS A 62 -9.34 12.06 23.79
#